data_AF-A0A2U2RLV9-F1
#
_entry.id   AF-A0A2U2RLV9-F1
#
_cell.length_a   1.000
_cell.length_b   1.000
_cell.length_c   1.000
_cell.angle_alpha   90.00
_cell.angle_beta   90.00
_cell.angle_gamma   90.00
#
_symmetry.space_group_name_H-M   'P 1'
#
loop_
_entity.id
_entity.type
_entity.pdbx_description
1 polymer ?
#
loop_
_entity_poly.entity_id
_entity_poly.type
_entity_poly.pdbx_seq_one_letter_code
_entity_poly.pdbx_strand_id
1 'polypeptide(L)'
;MDIASRRIRLERERIRSDLLSRAPALERRLTETSSGSLVASVPGGDAIEVGRLPVGGATSWVVVERRGSRIRVLPCRSARQVVDTVLSGLRAVHAA
;
A
#
# COMPACT_ATOMS: atom_id res chain seq x y z
N MET A 1 6.07 3.72 -23.22
CA MET A 1 6.14 3.14 -21.86
C MET A 1 7.24 2.09 -21.85
N ASP A 2 8.29 2.27 -21.05
CA ASP A 2 9.37 1.28 -20.94
C ASP A 2 8.92 0.01 -20.19
N ILE A 3 9.71 -1.06 -20.30
CA ILE A 3 9.40 -2.39 -19.73
C ILE A 3 9.31 -2.33 -18.20
N ALA A 4 10.16 -1.55 -17.54
CA ALA A 4 10.16 -1.43 -16.08
C ALA A 4 8.89 -0.71 -15.60
N SER A 5 8.52 0.40 -16.23
CA SER A 5 7.29 1.14 -16.00
C SER A 5 6.04 0.26 -16.19
N ARG A 6 6.02 -0.58 -17.23
CA ARG A 6 4.94 -1.56 -17.44
C ARG A 6 4.88 -2.58 -16.32
N ARG A 7 6.03 -3.13 -15.91
CA ARG A 7 6.11 -4.13 -14.83
C ARG A 7 5.60 -3.56 -13.50
N ILE A 8 5.98 -2.33 -13.17
CA ILE A 8 5.54 -1.63 -11.95
C ILE A 8 4.03 -1.45 -11.96
N ARG A 9 3.45 -1.01 -13.08
CA ARG A 9 1.99 -0.87 -13.22
C ARG A 9 1.27 -2.19 -13.00
N LEU A 10 1.72 -3.27 -13.66
CA LEU A 10 1.13 -4.60 -13.51
C LEU A 10 1.22 -5.13 -12.08
N GLU A 11 2.34 -4.88 -11.39
CA GLU A 11 2.51 -5.28 -10.00
C GLU A 11 1.58 -4.49 -9.06
N ARG A 12 1.39 -3.19 -9.31
CA ARG A 12 0.40 -2.37 -8.59
C ARG A 12 -1.03 -2.86 -8.81
N GLU A 13 -1.40 -3.14 -10.06
CA GLU A 13 -2.71 -3.68 -10.41
C GLU A 13 -2.97 -5.01 -9.71
N ARG A 14 -1.94 -5.87 -9.63
CA ARG A 14 -2.00 -7.12 -8.86
C ARG A 14 -2.19 -6.88 -7.37
N ILE A 15 -1.41 -5.99 -6.76
CA ILE A 15 -1.56 -5.62 -5.33
C ILE A 15 -2.98 -5.11 -5.07
N ARG A 16 -3.49 -4.21 -5.93
CA ARG A 16 -4.85 -3.67 -5.83
C ARG A 16 -5.90 -4.78 -5.90
N SER A 17 -5.79 -5.66 -6.90
CA SER A 17 -6.73 -6.77 -7.09
C SER A 17 -6.73 -7.72 -5.89
N ASP A 18 -5.56 -8.10 -5.38
CA ASP A 18 -5.42 -8.99 -4.22
C ASP A 18 -5.98 -8.35 -2.93
N LEU A 19 -5.78 -7.04 -2.75
CA LEU A 19 -6.37 -6.28 -1.63
C LEU A 19 -7.90 -6.28 -1.69
N LEU A 20 -8.49 -5.98 -2.86
CA LEU A 20 -9.93 -5.93 -3.04
C LEU A 20 -10.58 -7.32 -2.94
N SER A 21 -9.89 -8.36 -3.41
CA SER A 21 -10.36 -9.74 -3.25
C SER A 21 -10.43 -10.16 -1.78
N ARG A 22 -9.43 -9.79 -0.97
CA ARG A 22 -9.34 -10.19 0.44
C ARG A 22 -10.09 -9.24 1.40
N ALA A 23 -10.31 -8.01 1.00
CA ALA A 23 -11.04 -7.00 1.77
C ALA A 23 -11.89 -6.11 0.85
N PRO A 24 -13.04 -6.60 0.35
CA PRO A 24 -13.88 -5.88 -0.61
C PRO A 24 -14.35 -4.50 -0.12
N ALA A 25 -14.50 -4.33 1.20
CA ALA A 25 -14.87 -3.05 1.81
C ALA A 25 -13.87 -1.91 1.52
N LEU A 26 -12.63 -2.23 1.12
CA LEU A 26 -11.63 -1.23 0.73
C LEU A 26 -11.96 -0.53 -0.59
N GLU A 27 -12.82 -1.09 -1.44
CA GLU A 27 -13.11 -0.53 -2.77
C GLU A 27 -13.51 0.95 -2.72
N ARG A 28 -14.31 1.33 -1.71
CA ARG A 28 -14.78 2.71 -1.52
C ARG A 28 -13.72 3.65 -0.91
N ARG A 29 -12.57 3.13 -0.51
CA ARG A 29 -11.58 3.84 0.34
C ARG A 29 -10.15 3.71 -0.17
N LEU A 30 -9.94 2.93 -1.24
CA LEU A 30 -8.65 2.68 -1.86
C LEU A 30 -8.51 3.54 -3.12
N THR A 31 -7.68 4.56 -3.04
CA THR A 31 -7.47 5.53 -4.13
C THR A 31 -6.05 5.41 -4.67
N GLU A 32 -5.88 5.55 -5.99
CA GLU A 32 -4.55 5.71 -6.58
C GLU A 32 -4.22 7.21 -6.69
N THR A 33 -3.04 7.62 -6.23
CA THR A 33 -2.57 9.00 -6.30
C THR A 33 -1.92 9.32 -7.65
N SER A 34 -1.64 10.60 -7.92
CA SER A 34 -0.88 11.03 -9.10
C SER A 34 0.56 10.48 -9.15
N SER A 35 1.14 10.13 -7.99
CA SER A 35 2.44 9.45 -7.90
C SER A 35 2.37 7.95 -8.19
N GLY A 36 1.16 7.39 -8.37
CA GLY A 36 0.93 5.96 -8.54
C GLY A 36 1.02 5.16 -7.24
N SER A 37 0.91 5.81 -6.08
CA SER A 37 0.72 5.14 -4.79
C SER A 37 -0.73 4.69 -4.63
N LEU A 38 -0.98 3.60 -3.91
CA LEU A 38 -2.32 3.24 -3.45
C LEU A 38 -2.51 3.70 -2.01
N VAL A 39 -3.57 4.45 -1.72
CA VAL A 39 -3.87 4.97 -0.38
C VAL A 39 -5.19 4.39 0.09
N ALA A 40 -5.16 3.67 1.21
CA ALA A 40 -6.33 3.23 1.95
C ALA A 40 -6.58 4.19 3.12
N SER A 41 -7.58 5.06 2.99
CA SER A 41 -7.96 5.99 4.05
C SER A 41 -8.75 5.28 5.15
N VAL A 42 -8.46 5.56 6.42
CA VAL A 42 -9.10 4.97 7.61
C VAL A 42 -9.85 6.09 8.39
N PRO A 43 -10.97 5.82 9.11
CA PRO A 43 -11.64 6.86 9.88
C PRO A 43 -10.71 7.44 10.95
N GLY A 44 -10.94 8.68 11.38
CA GLY A 44 -10.05 9.35 12.34
C GLY A 44 -8.80 9.99 11.72
N GLY A 45 -8.71 9.99 10.38
CA GLY A 45 -7.62 10.64 9.66
C GLY A 45 -6.36 9.79 9.55
N ASP A 46 -6.42 8.50 9.89
CA ASP A 46 -5.34 7.54 9.65
C ASP A 46 -5.31 7.07 8.19
N ALA A 47 -4.15 6.60 7.74
CA ALA A 47 -3.99 6.13 6.37
C ALA A 47 -2.93 5.05 6.27
N ILE A 48 -3.12 4.16 5.30
CA ILE A 48 -2.09 3.23 4.85
C ILE A 48 -1.80 3.52 3.39
N GLU A 49 -0.56 3.84 3.08
CA GLU A 49 -0.10 4.09 1.71
C GLU A 49 0.83 2.96 1.25
N VAL A 50 0.63 2.53 0.01
CA VAL A 50 1.50 1.62 -0.71
C VAL A 50 2.19 2.41 -1.80
N GLY A 51 3.51 2.56 -1.70
CA GLY A 51 4.31 3.31 -2.65
C GLY A 51 5.59 2.58 -3.00
N ARG A 52 6.44 3.23 -3.78
CA ARG A 52 7.80 2.77 -4.07
C ARG A 52 8.80 3.82 -3.61
N LEU A 53 9.78 3.39 -2.81
CA LEU A 53 10.84 4.27 -2.30
C LEU A 53 12.22 3.61 -2.50
N PRO A 54 13.29 4.42 -2.64
CA PRO A 54 14.66 3.92 -2.55
C PRO A 54 14.92 3.40 -1.12
N VAL A 55 15.22 2.11 -1.00
CA VAL A 55 15.58 1.46 0.27
C VAL A 55 16.88 0.69 0.06
N GLY A 56 17.96 1.08 0.75
CA GLY A 56 19.26 0.41 0.63
C GLY A 56 19.84 0.42 -0.80
N GLY A 57 19.62 1.50 -1.56
CA GLY A 57 20.14 1.66 -2.93
C GLY A 57 19.28 1.05 -4.04
N ALA A 58 18.19 0.35 -3.71
CA ALA A 58 17.25 -0.19 -4.69
C ALA A 58 15.81 0.28 -4.43
N THR A 59 15.06 0.59 -5.48
CA THR A 59 13.66 1.01 -5.34
C THR A 59 12.76 -0.18 -5.04
N SER A 60 12.23 -0.24 -3.81
CA SER A 60 11.36 -1.31 -3.31
C SER A 60 9.94 -0.83 -3.08
N TRP A 61 8.99 -1.76 -3.08
CA TRP A 61 7.65 -1.46 -2.55
C TRP A 61 7.75 -1.21 -1.05
N VAL A 62 6.99 -0.25 -0.56
CA VAL A 62 6.88 0.08 0.86
C VAL A 62 5.42 0.21 1.24
N VAL A 63 5.12 -0.13 2.49
CA VAL A 63 3.86 0.23 3.14
C VAL A 63 4.16 1.30 4.18
N VAL A 64 3.50 2.43 4.07
CA VAL A 64 3.57 3.52 5.03
C VAL A 64 2.30 3.51 5.86
N GLU A 65 2.43 3.30 7.17
CA GLU A 65 1.32 3.41 8.11
C GLU A 65 1.40 4.77 8.80
N ARG A 66 0.34 5.59 8.66
CA ARG A 66 0.17 6.82 9.43
C ARG A 66 -0.92 6.62 10.47
N ARG A 67 -0.56 6.82 11.74
CA ARG A 67 -1.46 6.75 12.91
C ARG A 67 -1.32 8.01 13.75
N GLY A 68 -2.27 8.93 13.64
CA GLY A 68 -2.15 10.27 14.21
C GLY A 68 -0.84 10.95 13.75
N SER A 69 0.05 11.25 14.69
CA SER A 69 1.38 11.83 14.44
C SER A 69 2.49 10.81 14.17
N ARG A 70 2.22 9.50 14.33
CA ARG A 70 3.22 8.45 14.14
C ARG A 70 3.21 7.94 12.71
N ILE A 71 4.41 7.81 12.13
CA ILE A 71 4.62 7.27 10.80
C ILE A 71 5.54 6.05 10.91
N ARG A 72 5.17 4.94 10.26
CA ARG A 72 6.01 3.75 10.11
C ARG A 72 6.17 3.43 8.64
N VAL A 73 7.38 3.13 8.20
CA VAL A 73 7.67 2.70 6.83
C VAL A 73 8.16 1.25 6.87
N LEU A 74 7.49 0.38 6.12
CA LEU A 74 7.70 -1.06 6.12
C LEU A 74 8.10 -1.51 4.69
N PRO A 75 9.40 -1.76 4.44
CA PRO A 75 9.86 -2.28 3.16
C PRO A 75 9.28 -3.67 2.88
N CYS A 76 8.81 -3.86 1.64
CA CYS A 76 8.23 -5.11 1.18
C CYS A 76 9.01 -5.63 -0.04
N ARG A 77 9.35 -6.92 -0.02
CA ARG A 77 10.14 -7.60 -1.06
C ARG A 77 9.27 -8.29 -2.11
N SER A 78 7.95 -8.31 -1.92
CA SER A 78 6.99 -8.89 -2.86
C SER A 78 5.61 -8.25 -2.75
N ALA A 79 4.82 -8.35 -3.83
CA ALA A 79 3.40 -7.96 -3.83
C ALA A 79 2.59 -8.65 -2.71
N ARG A 80 2.83 -9.95 -2.47
CA ARG A 80 2.18 -10.69 -1.38
C ARG A 80 2.45 -10.06 -0.01
N GLN A 81 3.72 -9.72 0.26
CA GLN A 81 4.11 -9.09 1.52
C GLN A 81 3.46 -7.71 1.68
N VAL A 82 3.34 -6.93 0.59
CA VAL A 82 2.60 -5.66 0.61
C VAL A 82 1.16 -5.89 1.07
N VAL A 83 0.45 -6.82 0.43
CA VAL A 83 -0.95 -7.12 0.76
C VAL A 83 -1.10 -7.56 2.22
N ASP A 84 -0.27 -8.50 2.67
CA ASP A 84 -0.31 -8.99 4.06
C ASP A 84 -0.02 -7.87 5.07
N THR A 85 0.93 -6.99 4.75
CA THR A 85 1.29 -5.85 5.61
C THR A 85 0.15 -4.83 5.68
N VAL A 86 -0.45 -4.46 4.55
CA VAL A 86 -1.60 -3.54 4.51
C VAL A 86 -2.77 -4.09 5.33
N LEU A 87 -3.15 -5.36 5.13
CA LEU A 87 -4.27 -5.96 5.86
C LEU A 87 -3.99 -6.09 7.35
N SER A 88 -2.75 -6.37 7.74
CA SER A 88 -2.33 -6.34 9.14
C SER A 88 -2.46 -4.94 9.73
N GLY A 89 -1.95 -3.92 9.03
CA GLY A 89 -2.05 -2.52 9.43
C GLY A 89 -3.49 -2.07 9.60
N LEU A 90 -4.37 -2.39 8.64
CA LEU A 90 -5.79 -2.03 8.67
C LEU A 90 -6.49 -2.63 9.89
N ARG A 91 -6.24 -3.92 10.21
CA ARG A 91 -6.79 -4.56 11.41
C ARG A 91 -6.31 -3.87 12.69
N ALA A 92 -5.03 -3.53 12.74
CA ALA A 92 -4.45 -2.88 13.90
C ALA A 92 -4.87 -1.40 14.07
N VAL A 93 -5.37 -0.73 13.01
CA VAL A 93 -6.01 0.59 13.13
C VAL A 93 -7.47 0.46 13.58
N HIS A 94 -8.22 -0.53 13.10
CA HIS A 94 -9.61 -0.75 13.55
C HIS A 94 -9.72 -1.21 15.00
N ALA A 95 -8.67 -1.79 15.57
CA ALA A 95 -8.63 -2.25 16.95
C ALA A 95 -8.16 -1.18 17.96
N ALA A 96 -7.72 -0.01 17.48
CA ALA A 96 -7.23 1.10 18.29
C ALA A 96 -8.29 2.18 18.45
#